data_AF-A0A139SRD9-F1
#
_entry.id   AF-A0A139SRD9-F1
#
_cell.length_a   1.000
_cell.length_b   1.000
_cell.length_c   1.000
_cell.angle_alpha   90.00
_cell.angle_beta   90.00
_cell.angle_gamma   90.00
#
_symmetry.space_group_name_H-M   'P 1'
#
loop_
_entity.id
_entity.type
_entity.pdbx_description
1 polymer ?
#
loop_
_entity_poly.entity_id
_entity_poly.type
_entity_poly.pdbx_seq_one_letter_code
_entity_poly.pdbx_strand_id
1 'polypeptide(L)'
;MASAGGGSRTYAGGVTARFAPAPAFSQAMPISRVAPGNGGLPINGGLSPAAPPRLEDWDSINWTKTKQVDWGPTANVWASGNYLVTADRQLARLKLDGVASGATNPEGVTLGRIVDMEKHTLSLDGIFSSGTYRNTIRNGTVRALHENLEIHVVGGGRADGGMEISGVIANGLMGATGLVKTGAGELILSSFVSPGRPSDPRGQSNTFTGAVYVNQGTLTLYKSGTSIASREVYVGGGAGEAVLNIKSASGQINEDATVTLRGSEQGAAILRLERTRPWEGVTQTLRKLVVEGYGIIEFRDSRREGGGASNVLYFEELDIRGDLTIRGWDKYNSRIFIKSHVQPDEVLLSRIHIEGYEDLQATWDKNGYWGLTAKPTPEPATCGRIVSTGALGLALWRRWRHRRRVLRLRRRREQAAAGLA
;
A
#
# COMPACT_ATOMS: atom_id res chain seq x y z
N MET A 1 46.90 -7.14 40.24
CA MET A 1 46.96 -8.46 40.89
C MET A 1 45.54 -8.89 41.23
N ALA A 2 45.22 -10.16 40.98
CA ALA A 2 43.97 -10.88 41.25
C ALA A 2 43.58 -10.82 42.74
N SER A 3 42.42 -11.28 43.26
CA SER A 3 41.38 -12.24 42.83
C SER A 3 40.15 -12.02 43.75
N ALA A 4 38.89 -12.07 43.29
CA ALA A 4 38.00 -13.24 43.20
C ALA A 4 37.19 -13.60 44.48
N GLY A 5 35.89 -13.91 44.24
CA GLY A 5 34.97 -14.67 45.12
C GLY A 5 33.81 -13.82 45.66
N GLY A 6 32.52 -14.07 45.42
CA GLY A 6 31.79 -15.17 44.78
C GLY A 6 30.48 -15.45 45.53
N GLY A 7 29.35 -15.58 44.82
CA GLY A 7 28.04 -16.07 45.31
C GLY A 7 26.89 -15.06 45.12
N SER A 8 26.07 -15.07 44.06
CA SER A 8 25.09 -16.07 43.55
C SER A 8 23.82 -16.21 44.39
N ARG A 9 22.68 -15.73 43.85
CA ARG A 9 21.48 -16.52 43.45
C ARG A 9 20.41 -15.59 42.84
N THR A 10 20.21 -15.64 41.51
CA THR A 10 19.14 -16.31 40.74
C THR A 10 17.75 -15.65 40.78
N TYR A 11 17.34 -15.08 39.64
CA TYR A 11 15.96 -15.18 39.15
C TYR A 11 15.99 -15.92 37.80
N ALA A 12 15.20 -16.97 37.75
CA ALA A 12 15.02 -17.87 36.61
C ALA A 12 13.90 -17.35 35.70
N GLY A 13 14.04 -17.58 34.39
CA GLY A 13 12.96 -17.39 33.42
C GLY A 13 13.34 -16.77 32.08
N GLY A 14 14.52 -17.09 31.53
CA GLY A 14 14.88 -16.72 30.16
C GLY A 14 14.52 -17.81 29.16
N VAL A 15 13.80 -17.45 28.10
CA VAL A 15 13.86 -18.18 26.82
C VAL A 15 14.60 -17.28 25.83
N THR A 16 15.87 -17.61 25.62
CA THR A 16 16.72 -17.04 24.59
C THR A 16 16.33 -17.67 23.25
N ALA A 17 15.76 -16.89 22.31
CA ALA A 17 15.60 -17.34 20.94
C ALA A 17 16.98 -17.41 20.28
N ARG A 18 17.51 -18.63 20.13
CA ARG A 18 18.69 -18.90 19.29
C ARG A 18 18.24 -18.92 17.83
N PHE A 19 18.78 -17.99 17.05
CA PHE A 19 18.68 -18.02 15.59
C PHE A 19 19.35 -19.29 15.06
N ALA A 20 18.58 -20.12 14.36
CA ALA A 20 19.14 -21.19 13.54
C ALA A 20 19.74 -20.59 12.26
N PRO A 21 20.95 -21.00 11.84
CA PRO A 21 21.51 -20.59 10.55
C PRO A 21 20.70 -21.19 9.39
N ALA A 22 20.55 -20.40 8.33
CA ALA A 22 19.84 -20.77 7.10
C ALA A 22 20.39 -22.07 6.48
N PRO A 23 19.55 -22.97 5.94
CA PRO A 23 20.03 -24.09 5.15
C PRO A 23 20.60 -23.58 3.81
N ALA A 24 21.87 -23.89 3.57
CA ALA A 24 22.53 -23.69 2.29
C ALA A 24 21.90 -24.60 1.22
N PHE A 25 21.21 -24.02 0.25
CA PHE A 25 20.85 -24.71 -0.98
C PHE A 25 22.08 -24.80 -1.88
N SER A 26 22.78 -25.92 -1.79
CA SER A 26 23.75 -26.39 -2.77
C SER A 26 23.25 -27.73 -3.31
N GLN A 27 22.61 -27.71 -4.48
CA GLN A 27 22.57 -28.86 -5.38
C GLN A 27 22.62 -28.36 -6.82
N ALA A 28 23.79 -28.55 -7.43
CA ALA A 28 23.97 -28.48 -8.88
C ALA A 28 23.16 -29.60 -9.53
N MET A 29 22.23 -29.25 -10.43
CA MET A 29 21.60 -30.25 -11.30
C MET A 29 22.56 -30.61 -12.45
N PRO A 30 22.67 -31.90 -12.80
CA PRO A 30 23.60 -32.36 -13.83
C PRO A 30 23.12 -31.93 -15.23
N ILE A 31 24.04 -31.32 -15.98
CA ILE A 31 23.91 -31.07 -17.41
C ILE A 31 23.97 -32.42 -18.12
N SER A 32 22.82 -32.93 -18.58
CA SER A 32 22.79 -34.05 -19.52
C SER A 32 23.00 -33.52 -20.95
N ARG A 33 24.12 -33.89 -21.55
CA ARG A 33 24.37 -33.75 -23.00
C ARG A 33 23.47 -34.72 -23.75
N VAL A 34 22.63 -34.21 -24.64
CA VAL A 34 22.08 -34.98 -25.76
C VAL A 34 22.50 -34.27 -27.06
N ALA A 35 23.08 -35.06 -27.97
CA ALA A 35 23.64 -34.66 -29.26
C ALA A 35 22.56 -34.35 -30.32
N PRO A 36 22.89 -33.67 -31.44
CA PRO A 36 21.90 -33.14 -32.38
C PRO A 36 21.44 -34.21 -33.38
N GLY A 37 20.12 -34.31 -33.60
CA GLY A 37 19.52 -35.19 -34.59
C GLY A 37 18.33 -34.51 -35.28
N ASN A 38 18.47 -34.33 -36.60
CA ASN A 38 17.45 -33.81 -37.51
C ASN A 38 16.20 -34.70 -37.58
N GLY A 39 15.02 -34.07 -37.60
CA GLY A 39 13.75 -34.70 -37.98
C GLY A 39 12.59 -33.71 -37.82
N GLY A 40 11.98 -33.31 -38.93
CA GLY A 40 11.03 -32.19 -38.99
C GLY A 40 9.55 -32.51 -38.69
N LEU A 41 8.83 -31.41 -38.43
CA LEU A 41 7.38 -31.12 -38.50
C LEU A 41 6.48 -31.60 -37.33
N PRO A 42 5.37 -30.89 -36.99
CA PRO A 42 4.81 -29.67 -37.60
C PRO A 42 4.61 -28.50 -36.60
N ILE A 43 4.52 -27.30 -37.16
CA ILE A 43 4.16 -26.05 -36.49
C ILE A 43 2.63 -26.01 -36.43
N ASN A 44 2.03 -26.23 -35.25
CA ASN A 44 0.66 -25.82 -34.98
C ASN A 44 0.41 -25.78 -33.46
N GLY A 45 -0.19 -24.68 -33.00
CA GLY A 45 -0.55 -24.47 -31.61
C GLY A 45 0.19 -23.29 -30.99
N GLY A 46 -0.04 -22.08 -31.52
CA GLY A 46 0.19 -20.89 -30.73
C GLY A 46 -0.63 -21.01 -29.45
N LEU A 47 0.04 -21.22 -28.32
CA LEU A 47 -0.56 -21.05 -27.01
C LEU A 47 -0.98 -19.57 -26.95
N SER A 48 -2.26 -19.31 -27.22
CA SER A 48 -2.88 -18.08 -26.75
C SER A 48 -2.53 -17.97 -25.26
N PRO A 49 -2.05 -16.83 -24.78
CA PRO A 49 -1.92 -16.63 -23.35
C PRO A 49 -3.30 -16.94 -22.76
N ALA A 50 -3.33 -17.84 -21.78
CA ALA A 50 -4.56 -18.23 -21.11
C ALA A 50 -5.32 -16.95 -20.76
N ALA A 51 -6.56 -16.83 -21.25
CA ALA A 51 -7.41 -15.71 -20.91
C ALA A 51 -7.41 -15.57 -19.37
N PRO A 52 -7.26 -14.35 -18.83
CA PRO A 52 -7.32 -14.17 -17.38
C PRO A 52 -8.64 -14.77 -16.88
N PRO A 53 -8.64 -15.40 -15.69
CA PRO A 53 -9.86 -15.97 -15.12
C PRO A 53 -10.95 -14.89 -15.13
N ARG A 54 -12.12 -15.23 -15.68
CA ARG A 54 -13.30 -14.37 -15.60
C ARG A 54 -13.57 -14.14 -14.12
N LEU A 55 -13.43 -12.90 -13.67
CA LEU A 55 -13.74 -12.53 -12.29
C LEU A 55 -15.23 -12.82 -12.06
N GLU A 56 -15.49 -13.76 -11.16
CA GLU A 56 -16.83 -14.27 -10.89
C GLU A 56 -17.71 -13.23 -10.16
N ASP A 57 -19.02 -13.33 -10.36
CA ASP A 57 -20.00 -12.44 -9.77
C ASP A 57 -20.19 -12.74 -8.27
N TRP A 58 -20.43 -11.73 -7.41
CA TRP A 58 -20.78 -11.97 -6.00
C TRP A 58 -22.05 -12.81 -5.78
N ASP A 59 -22.88 -12.91 -6.83
CA ASP A 59 -24.09 -13.73 -6.91
C ASP A 59 -23.78 -15.21 -7.24
N SER A 60 -22.58 -15.54 -7.73
CA SER A 60 -22.14 -16.94 -7.94
C SER A 60 -21.50 -17.55 -6.70
N ILE A 61 -21.28 -16.77 -5.64
CA ILE A 61 -20.79 -17.29 -4.37
C ILE A 61 -21.90 -18.10 -3.69
N ASN A 62 -21.73 -19.42 -3.62
CA ASN A 62 -22.61 -20.32 -2.90
C ASN A 62 -22.33 -20.24 -1.39
N TRP A 63 -23.28 -19.72 -0.61
CA TRP A 63 -23.22 -19.72 0.85
C TRP A 63 -24.63 -19.88 1.45
N THR A 64 -24.72 -20.51 2.62
CA THR A 64 -26.01 -20.68 3.34
C THR A 64 -26.42 -19.37 4.00
N LYS A 65 -27.55 -18.78 3.58
CA LYS A 65 -28.09 -17.57 4.18
C LYS A 65 -29.08 -17.90 5.30
N THR A 66 -28.83 -17.40 6.51
CA THR A 66 -29.82 -17.39 7.58
C THR A 66 -30.56 -16.06 7.55
N LYS A 67 -31.90 -16.09 7.45
CA LYS A 67 -32.70 -14.88 7.61
C LYS A 67 -32.44 -14.29 8.99
N GLN A 68 -32.21 -12.99 9.06
CA GLN A 68 -32.07 -12.32 10.33
C GLN A 68 -33.44 -12.20 11.02
N VAL A 69 -33.67 -13.07 12.01
CA VAL A 69 -34.83 -13.01 12.91
C VAL A 69 -34.38 -12.30 14.19
N ASP A 70 -35.22 -11.43 14.74
CA ASP A 70 -35.01 -10.76 16.03
C ASP A 70 -33.92 -9.66 16.13
N TRP A 71 -33.53 -9.06 15.00
CA TRP A 71 -32.68 -7.86 15.03
C TRP A 71 -33.51 -6.62 15.37
N GLY A 72 -33.22 -6.03 16.54
CA GLY A 72 -33.92 -4.88 17.09
C GLY A 72 -32.98 -3.89 17.78
N PRO A 73 -33.46 -2.68 18.11
CA PRO A 73 -32.63 -1.51 18.39
C PRO A 73 -31.69 -1.65 19.58
N THR A 74 -32.00 -2.50 20.55
CA THR A 74 -31.17 -2.76 21.74
C THR A 74 -30.27 -3.99 21.59
N ALA A 75 -30.34 -4.70 20.47
CA ALA A 75 -29.66 -5.97 20.29
C ALA A 75 -28.16 -5.77 20.04
N ASN A 76 -27.34 -6.46 20.83
CA ASN A 76 -25.93 -6.71 20.53
C ASN A 76 -25.83 -8.05 19.82
N VAL A 77 -25.64 -8.03 18.50
CA VAL A 77 -25.66 -9.24 17.67
C VAL A 77 -24.26 -9.80 17.52
N TRP A 78 -24.09 -11.06 17.90
CA TRP A 78 -22.97 -11.87 17.43
C TRP A 78 -23.42 -12.68 16.23
N ALA A 79 -22.84 -12.42 15.07
CA ALA A 79 -23.13 -13.21 13.88
C ALA A 79 -22.55 -14.63 14.01
N SER A 80 -23.40 -15.61 14.33
CA SER A 80 -23.04 -17.04 14.41
C SER A 80 -23.04 -17.74 13.05
N GLY A 81 -23.65 -17.11 12.05
CA GLY A 81 -23.74 -17.55 10.65
C GLY A 81 -23.60 -16.39 9.68
N ASN A 82 -23.84 -16.68 8.40
CA ASN A 82 -24.01 -15.64 7.39
C ASN A 82 -25.47 -15.21 7.37
N TYR A 83 -25.72 -13.91 7.31
CA TYR A 83 -27.07 -13.35 7.41
C TYR A 83 -27.54 -12.70 6.11
N LEU A 84 -28.82 -12.93 5.79
CA LEU A 84 -29.58 -12.12 4.84
C LEU A 84 -30.45 -11.15 5.63
N VAL A 85 -30.28 -9.85 5.40
CA VAL A 85 -31.13 -8.80 5.99
C VAL A 85 -32.32 -8.57 5.05
N THR A 86 -33.50 -8.98 5.48
CA THR A 86 -34.76 -8.97 4.70
C THR A 86 -35.71 -7.78 4.99
N ALA A 87 -35.28 -6.83 5.82
CA ALA A 87 -36.02 -5.62 6.19
C ALA A 87 -35.04 -4.63 6.82
N ASP A 88 -35.36 -3.34 6.89
CA ASP A 88 -34.53 -2.38 7.63
C ASP A 88 -34.41 -2.81 9.09
N ARG A 89 -33.18 -2.79 9.61
CA ARG A 89 -32.88 -3.22 10.98
C ARG A 89 -32.08 -2.16 11.72
N GLN A 90 -32.28 -2.16 13.02
CA GLN A 90 -31.47 -1.40 13.96
C GLN A 90 -30.83 -2.37 14.94
N LEU A 91 -29.56 -2.15 15.30
CA LEU A 91 -28.79 -2.91 16.27
C LEU A 91 -28.00 -1.95 17.16
N ALA A 92 -27.76 -2.29 18.42
CA ALA A 92 -26.78 -1.54 19.20
C ALA A 92 -25.37 -1.79 18.64
N ARG A 93 -24.96 -3.07 18.54
CA ARG A 93 -23.64 -3.45 18.01
C ARG A 93 -23.72 -4.71 17.17
N LEU A 94 -22.82 -4.83 16.20
CA LEU A 94 -22.62 -6.03 15.40
C LEU A 94 -21.19 -6.57 15.62
N LYS A 95 -21.09 -7.83 16.04
CA LYS A 95 -19.83 -8.57 16.13
C LYS A 95 -19.76 -9.61 15.01
N LEU A 96 -18.73 -9.49 14.18
CA LEU A 96 -18.35 -10.46 13.16
C LEU A 96 -17.05 -11.12 13.61
N ASP A 97 -17.06 -12.45 13.73
CA ASP A 97 -15.86 -13.21 14.04
C ASP A 97 -15.44 -13.99 12.81
N GLY A 98 -14.17 -13.85 12.41
CA GLY A 98 -13.57 -14.35 11.18
C GLY A 98 -13.44 -15.85 11.18
N VAL A 99 -14.59 -16.53 11.21
CA VAL A 99 -14.79 -17.94 10.92
C VAL A 99 -15.07 -18.05 9.43
N ALA A 100 -14.42 -19.02 8.76
CA ALA A 100 -14.57 -19.21 7.32
C ALA A 100 -16.05 -19.37 6.95
N SER A 101 -16.52 -18.61 5.97
CA SER A 101 -17.82 -18.87 5.35
C SER A 101 -17.78 -20.05 4.37
N GLY A 102 -16.58 -20.51 4.00
CA GLY A 102 -16.39 -21.46 2.89
C GLY A 102 -16.47 -20.79 1.51
N ALA A 103 -16.62 -19.47 1.47
CA ALA A 103 -16.65 -18.67 0.25
C ALA A 103 -15.32 -17.94 0.01
N THR A 104 -15.07 -17.64 -1.27
CA THR A 104 -13.92 -16.85 -1.71
C THR A 104 -14.44 -15.69 -2.55
N ASN A 105 -13.92 -14.47 -2.32
CA ASN A 105 -14.28 -13.34 -3.16
C ASN A 105 -13.62 -13.46 -4.56
N PRO A 106 -13.99 -12.61 -5.52
CA PRO A 106 -13.40 -12.67 -6.86
C PRO A 106 -11.88 -12.39 -6.90
N GLU A 107 -11.32 -11.81 -5.83
CA GLU A 107 -9.87 -11.60 -5.68
C GLU A 107 -9.13 -12.85 -5.13
N GLY A 108 -9.84 -13.96 -4.88
CA GLY A 108 -9.24 -15.18 -4.31
C GLY A 108 -9.11 -15.16 -2.79
N VAL A 109 -9.67 -14.16 -2.10
CA VAL A 109 -9.59 -14.01 -0.64
C VAL A 109 -10.69 -14.82 0.04
N THR A 110 -10.31 -15.66 1.00
CA THR A 110 -11.27 -16.43 1.80
C THR A 110 -12.08 -15.50 2.70
N LEU A 111 -13.40 -15.62 2.63
CA LEU A 111 -14.34 -14.79 3.36
C LEU A 111 -14.65 -15.34 4.74
N GLY A 112 -14.80 -14.41 5.69
CA GLY A 112 -15.32 -14.67 7.03
C GLY A 112 -16.84 -14.66 7.02
N ARG A 113 -17.46 -13.98 7.99
CA ARG A 113 -18.91 -13.80 8.06
C ARG A 113 -19.40 -12.80 7.02
N ILE A 114 -20.53 -13.13 6.41
CA ILE A 114 -21.20 -12.29 5.41
C ILE A 114 -22.54 -11.81 5.97
N VAL A 115 -22.77 -10.50 5.91
CA VAL A 115 -24.07 -9.87 6.10
C VAL A 115 -24.48 -9.22 4.78
N ASP A 116 -25.43 -9.84 4.10
CA ASP A 116 -26.01 -9.36 2.85
C ASP A 116 -27.27 -8.57 3.17
N MET A 117 -27.27 -7.28 2.89
CA MET A 117 -28.37 -6.40 3.29
C MET A 117 -29.55 -6.38 2.32
N GLU A 118 -29.46 -7.04 1.16
CA GLU A 118 -30.53 -7.08 0.15
C GLU A 118 -31.19 -5.72 -0.15
N LYS A 119 -30.39 -4.65 -0.19
CA LYS A 119 -30.75 -3.24 -0.37
C LYS A 119 -31.43 -2.57 0.82
N HIS A 120 -31.60 -3.27 1.94
CA HIS A 120 -32.10 -2.71 3.19
C HIS A 120 -31.04 -1.89 3.93
N THR A 121 -31.52 -1.15 4.92
CA THR A 121 -30.68 -0.35 5.82
C THR A 121 -30.40 -1.10 7.11
N LEU A 122 -29.14 -1.17 7.50
CA LEU A 122 -28.71 -1.58 8.83
C LEU A 122 -28.20 -0.35 9.59
N SER A 123 -28.92 0.04 10.63
CA SER A 123 -28.54 1.15 11.52
C SER A 123 -27.89 0.60 12.79
N LEU A 124 -26.70 1.09 13.15
CA LEU A 124 -25.96 0.58 14.31
C LEU A 124 -25.00 1.59 14.95
N ASP A 125 -24.62 1.39 16.22
CA ASP A 125 -23.62 2.24 16.90
C ASP A 125 -22.20 1.88 16.46
N GLY A 126 -21.92 0.58 16.35
CA GLY A 126 -20.59 0.14 15.99
C GLY A 126 -20.48 -1.32 15.57
N ILE A 127 -19.35 -1.60 14.94
CA ILE A 127 -18.99 -2.91 14.39
C ILE A 127 -17.68 -3.34 15.01
N PHE A 128 -17.67 -4.56 15.52
CA PHE A 128 -16.43 -5.26 15.86
C PHE A 128 -16.21 -6.38 14.86
N SER A 129 -15.06 -6.40 14.22
CA SER A 129 -14.63 -7.46 13.30
C SER A 129 -13.31 -8.05 13.76
N SER A 130 -13.25 -9.37 13.92
CA SER A 130 -12.02 -10.09 14.27
C SER A 130 -11.71 -11.23 13.32
N GLY A 131 -10.48 -11.75 13.39
CA GLY A 131 -10.11 -13.05 12.84
C GLY A 131 -9.19 -12.99 11.62
N THR A 132 -8.99 -14.14 10.97
CA THR A 132 -8.05 -14.33 9.85
C THR A 132 -8.74 -14.35 8.48
N TYR A 133 -10.06 -14.18 8.44
CA TYR A 133 -10.83 -14.12 7.19
C TYR A 133 -11.49 -12.75 7.02
N ARG A 134 -11.89 -12.42 5.78
CA ARG A 134 -12.49 -11.12 5.48
C ARG A 134 -13.98 -11.14 5.77
N ASN A 135 -14.39 -10.53 6.87
CA ASN A 135 -15.81 -10.32 7.17
C ASN A 135 -16.39 -9.25 6.22
N THR A 136 -17.63 -9.42 5.77
CA THR A 136 -18.21 -8.57 4.72
C THR A 136 -19.62 -8.11 5.07
N ILE A 137 -19.87 -6.81 4.92
CA ILE A 137 -21.21 -6.22 4.89
C ILE A 137 -21.45 -5.67 3.49
N ARG A 138 -22.52 -6.10 2.82
CA ARG A 138 -22.72 -5.83 1.39
C ARG A 138 -24.16 -5.49 1.03
N ASN A 139 -24.33 -4.91 -0.16
CA ASN A 139 -25.61 -4.80 -0.86
C ASN A 139 -26.70 -4.10 -0.03
N GLY A 140 -26.49 -2.84 0.35
CA GLY A 140 -27.46 -2.03 1.10
C GLY A 140 -26.82 -0.82 1.76
N THR A 141 -27.47 -0.26 2.78
CA THR A 141 -27.01 0.96 3.45
C THR A 141 -26.65 0.69 4.91
N VAL A 142 -25.48 1.14 5.35
CA VAL A 142 -25.10 1.22 6.77
C VAL A 142 -25.30 2.64 7.26
N ARG A 143 -25.94 2.81 8.42
CA ARG A 143 -26.12 4.10 9.10
C ARG A 143 -25.61 4.03 10.53
N ALA A 144 -25.02 5.11 11.02
CA ALA A 144 -24.79 5.26 12.44
C ALA A 144 -26.09 5.63 13.16
N LEU A 145 -26.24 5.13 14.37
CA LEU A 145 -27.30 5.57 15.30
C LEU A 145 -26.91 6.80 16.12
N HIS A 146 -25.61 7.06 16.23
CA HIS A 146 -25.04 8.23 16.88
C HIS A 146 -24.25 9.07 15.88
N GLU A 147 -23.54 10.09 16.38
CA GLU A 147 -22.68 10.96 15.58
C GLU A 147 -21.61 10.20 14.80
N ASN A 148 -21.11 9.07 15.30
CA ASN A 148 -20.03 8.31 14.71
C ASN A 148 -20.43 6.85 14.50
N LEU A 149 -20.04 6.28 13.36
CA LEU A 149 -19.97 4.83 13.18
C LEU A 149 -18.60 4.35 13.64
N GLU A 150 -18.55 3.65 14.77
CA GLU A 150 -17.29 3.10 15.27
C GLU A 150 -17.05 1.70 14.73
N ILE A 151 -15.91 1.49 14.07
CA ILE A 151 -15.53 0.20 13.50
C ILE A 151 -14.17 -0.20 14.05
N HIS A 152 -14.18 -1.25 14.87
CA HIS A 152 -12.98 -1.85 15.43
C HIS A 152 -12.64 -3.14 14.67
N VAL A 153 -11.47 -3.18 14.05
CA VAL A 153 -11.02 -4.35 13.27
C VAL A 153 -9.72 -4.90 13.83
N VAL A 154 -9.72 -6.17 14.21
CA VAL A 154 -8.56 -6.89 14.75
C VAL A 154 -8.26 -8.13 13.92
N GLY A 155 -6.99 -8.45 13.73
CA GLY A 155 -6.60 -9.56 12.85
C GLY A 155 -6.76 -9.19 11.37
N GLY A 156 -6.14 -10.00 10.51
CA GLY A 156 -5.99 -9.71 9.09
C GLY A 156 -4.65 -9.04 8.79
N GLY A 157 -3.69 -9.85 8.35
CA GLY A 157 -2.47 -9.34 7.72
C GLY A 157 -2.73 -8.93 6.27
N ARG A 158 -1.71 -8.35 5.63
CA ARG A 158 -1.69 -7.76 4.26
C ARG A 158 -2.22 -8.64 3.10
N ALA A 159 -2.62 -9.88 3.37
CA ALA A 159 -3.17 -10.85 2.42
C ALA A 159 -4.41 -11.64 2.91
N ASP A 160 -4.69 -11.72 4.22
CA ASP A 160 -5.60 -12.76 4.78
C ASP A 160 -6.41 -12.25 5.98
N GLY A 161 -7.45 -11.45 5.72
CA GLY A 161 -8.47 -11.09 6.70
C GLY A 161 -8.69 -9.59 6.90
N GLY A 162 -9.74 -9.24 7.64
CA GLY A 162 -10.16 -7.86 7.89
C GLY A 162 -11.67 -7.67 7.78
N MET A 163 -12.09 -6.45 7.48
CA MET A 163 -13.49 -6.12 7.29
C MET A 163 -13.69 -5.39 5.96
N GLU A 164 -14.69 -5.77 5.19
CA GLU A 164 -15.10 -5.09 3.97
C GLU A 164 -16.54 -4.61 4.08
N ILE A 165 -16.77 -3.34 3.76
CA ILE A 165 -18.10 -2.77 3.55
C ILE A 165 -18.19 -2.39 2.08
N SER A 166 -18.93 -3.20 1.32
CA SER A 166 -19.20 -2.91 -0.10
C SER A 166 -20.52 -2.15 -0.31
N GLY A 167 -21.36 -2.06 0.73
CA GLY A 167 -22.54 -1.19 0.75
C GLY A 167 -22.22 0.31 0.83
N VAL A 168 -23.26 1.12 0.94
CA VAL A 168 -23.17 2.57 1.15
C VAL A 168 -23.16 2.87 2.64
N ILE A 169 -22.18 3.61 3.13
CA ILE A 169 -22.26 4.27 4.44
C ILE A 169 -22.90 5.64 4.22
N ALA A 170 -24.01 5.89 4.90
CA ALA A 170 -24.76 7.14 4.78
C ALA A 170 -24.83 7.88 6.12
N ASN A 171 -25.16 9.17 6.05
CA ASN A 171 -25.55 9.93 7.22
C ASN A 171 -26.69 9.22 7.99
N GLY A 172 -26.57 9.28 9.32
CA GLY A 172 -27.56 8.78 10.25
C GLY A 172 -28.83 9.62 10.23
N LEU A 173 -29.85 9.13 10.95
CA LEU A 173 -31.15 9.82 11.02
C LEU A 173 -31.05 11.19 11.72
N MET A 174 -30.02 11.41 12.54
CA MET A 174 -29.83 12.64 13.32
C MET A 174 -28.89 13.66 12.67
N GLY A 175 -28.40 13.40 11.45
CA GLY A 175 -27.56 14.34 10.71
C GLY A 175 -26.24 13.74 10.25
N ALA A 176 -25.20 14.57 10.19
CA ALA A 176 -23.88 14.16 9.70
C ALA A 176 -23.32 13.02 10.55
N THR A 177 -22.85 11.96 9.89
CA THR A 177 -22.19 10.81 10.53
C THR A 177 -20.70 10.82 10.25
N GLY A 178 -19.89 10.74 11.29
CA GLY A 178 -18.47 10.45 11.21
C GLY A 178 -18.17 8.96 11.18
N LEU A 179 -16.92 8.62 10.88
CA LEU A 179 -16.43 7.24 10.83
C LEU A 179 -15.16 7.13 11.67
N VAL A 180 -15.16 6.23 12.64
CA VAL A 180 -14.00 5.98 13.49
C VAL A 180 -13.49 4.58 13.26
N LYS A 181 -12.30 4.45 12.66
CA LYS A 181 -11.59 3.18 12.46
C LYS A 181 -10.54 2.98 13.56
N THR A 182 -10.65 1.88 14.29
CA THR A 182 -9.69 1.45 15.32
C THR A 182 -9.27 -0.02 15.14
N GLY A 183 -8.30 -0.48 15.93
CA GLY A 183 -7.75 -1.83 15.87
C GLY A 183 -6.75 -2.02 14.72
N ALA A 184 -5.79 -2.93 14.88
CA ALA A 184 -4.67 -3.10 13.95
C ALA A 184 -5.04 -3.67 12.56
N GLY A 185 -6.25 -4.23 12.40
CA GLY A 185 -6.70 -4.83 11.16
C GLY A 185 -7.08 -3.81 10.07
N GLU A 186 -7.41 -4.32 8.89
CA GLU A 186 -7.82 -3.52 7.72
C GLU A 186 -9.35 -3.41 7.61
N LEU A 187 -9.86 -2.19 7.48
CA LEU A 187 -11.22 -1.90 7.01
C LEU A 187 -11.15 -1.46 5.55
N ILE A 188 -11.93 -2.09 4.69
CA ILE A 188 -12.00 -1.81 3.26
C ILE A 188 -13.38 -1.24 2.94
N LEU A 189 -13.43 -0.05 2.38
CA LEU A 189 -14.63 0.52 1.77
C LEU A 189 -14.53 0.28 0.27
N SER A 190 -15.35 -0.64 -0.25
CA SER A 190 -15.28 -1.04 -1.65
C SER A 190 -16.58 -0.80 -2.39
N SER A 191 -16.52 -0.79 -3.71
CA SER A 191 -17.69 -0.96 -4.57
C SER A 191 -17.50 -2.20 -5.45
N PHE A 192 -16.87 -3.25 -4.93
CA PHE A 192 -16.60 -4.44 -5.74
C PHE A 192 -17.93 -5.10 -6.11
N VAL A 193 -18.45 -4.74 -7.28
CA VAL A 193 -19.57 -5.38 -7.94
C VAL A 193 -18.95 -6.22 -9.06
N SER A 194 -19.23 -7.52 -9.04
CA SER A 194 -19.20 -8.46 -10.17
C SER A 194 -18.66 -7.92 -11.51
N PRO A 195 -17.47 -8.34 -11.95
CA PRO A 195 -16.94 -7.93 -13.25
C PRO A 195 -17.74 -8.56 -14.40
N GLY A 196 -18.44 -7.72 -15.16
CA GLY A 196 -19.31 -8.17 -16.25
C GLY A 196 -20.75 -7.70 -16.13
N ARG A 197 -21.16 -7.16 -14.97
CA ARG A 197 -22.29 -6.25 -14.92
C ARG A 197 -21.80 -4.85 -15.27
N PRO A 198 -22.49 -4.10 -16.16
CA PRO A 198 -22.29 -2.67 -16.18
C PRO A 198 -22.44 -2.21 -14.73
N SER A 199 -21.43 -1.48 -14.23
CA SER A 199 -21.51 -0.75 -12.98
C SER A 199 -22.94 -0.24 -12.84
N ASP A 200 -23.65 -0.55 -11.75
CA ASP A 200 -24.84 0.24 -11.44
C ASP A 200 -24.39 1.70 -11.60
N PRO A 201 -24.98 2.49 -12.53
CA PRO A 201 -24.53 3.84 -12.83
C PRO A 201 -24.60 4.74 -11.59
N ARG A 202 -25.23 4.27 -10.51
CA ARG A 202 -24.93 4.72 -9.15
C ARG A 202 -23.60 4.11 -8.70
N GLY A 203 -22.48 4.75 -9.06
CA GLY A 203 -21.27 4.63 -8.26
C GLY A 203 -21.69 4.82 -6.80
N GLN A 204 -21.57 3.77 -5.98
CA GLN A 204 -22.13 3.76 -4.63
C GLN A 204 -21.27 4.63 -3.71
N SER A 205 -21.01 5.90 -4.04
CA SER A 205 -20.30 6.81 -3.17
C SER A 205 -20.92 6.75 -1.78
N ASN A 206 -20.07 6.73 -0.76
CA ASN A 206 -20.55 6.97 0.58
C ASN A 206 -21.06 8.42 0.66
N THR A 207 -22.12 8.65 1.44
CA THR A 207 -22.76 9.96 1.56
C THR A 207 -22.61 10.56 2.96
N PHE A 208 -21.87 9.89 3.85
CA PHE A 208 -21.60 10.40 5.18
C PHE A 208 -20.65 11.62 5.12
N THR A 209 -20.94 12.62 5.94
CA THR A 209 -20.25 13.93 5.87
C THR A 209 -19.54 14.34 7.16
N GLY A 210 -19.71 13.59 8.26
CA GLY A 210 -19.00 13.84 9.51
C GLY A 210 -17.54 13.40 9.42
N ALA A 211 -16.73 13.86 10.39
CA ALA A 211 -15.29 13.64 10.41
C ALA A 211 -14.90 12.15 10.35
N VAL A 212 -13.79 11.86 9.67
CA VAL A 212 -13.21 10.50 9.62
C VAL A 212 -11.97 10.45 10.47
N TYR A 213 -11.89 9.44 11.34
CA TYR A 213 -10.75 9.17 12.19
C TYR A 213 -10.20 7.78 11.89
N VAL A 214 -8.96 7.71 11.40
CA VAL A 214 -8.20 6.46 11.26
C VAL A 214 -7.19 6.42 12.40
N ASN A 215 -7.57 5.83 13.53
CA ASN A 215 -6.74 5.87 14.75
C ASN A 215 -5.70 4.75 14.79
N GLN A 216 -5.98 3.61 14.16
CA GLN A 216 -5.08 2.45 14.11
C GLN A 216 -5.43 1.53 12.93
N GLY A 217 -4.42 0.83 12.41
CA GLY A 217 -4.54 -0.14 11.34
C GLY A 217 -4.72 0.55 10.00
N THR A 218 -5.37 -0.12 9.04
CA THR A 218 -5.56 0.41 7.69
C THR A 218 -7.04 0.68 7.40
N LEU A 219 -7.33 1.85 6.82
CA LEU A 219 -8.58 2.14 6.12
C LEU A 219 -8.26 2.19 4.61
N THR A 220 -8.72 1.20 3.86
CA THR A 220 -8.54 1.10 2.41
C THR A 220 -9.79 1.59 1.67
N LEU A 221 -9.58 2.49 0.72
CA LEU A 221 -10.61 3.12 -0.10
C LEU A 221 -10.52 2.56 -1.52
N TYR A 222 -11.61 1.93 -1.97
CA TYR A 222 -11.68 1.27 -3.28
C TYR A 222 -13.11 1.25 -3.83
N LYS A 223 -13.76 2.40 -3.82
CA LYS A 223 -15.11 2.59 -4.37
C LYS A 223 -15.04 3.08 -5.82
N SER A 224 -16.08 2.77 -6.59
CA SER A 224 -16.26 3.30 -7.94
C SER A 224 -16.54 4.82 -7.94
N GLY A 225 -17.07 5.33 -6.84
CA GLY A 225 -17.18 6.76 -6.55
C GLY A 225 -16.37 7.15 -5.31
N THR A 226 -16.82 8.17 -4.59
CA THR A 226 -16.12 8.69 -3.41
C THR A 226 -16.32 7.78 -2.20
N SER A 227 -15.22 7.34 -1.58
CA SER A 227 -15.24 6.56 -0.33
C SER A 227 -15.42 7.42 0.91
N ILE A 228 -14.86 8.63 0.93
CA ILE A 228 -14.96 9.58 2.04
C ILE A 228 -15.53 10.90 1.51
N ALA A 229 -16.83 11.14 1.75
CA ALA A 229 -17.46 12.41 1.41
C ALA A 229 -17.24 13.52 2.46
N SER A 230 -16.67 13.16 3.63
CA SER A 230 -16.24 14.10 4.67
C SER A 230 -15.21 15.11 4.15
N ARG A 231 -15.29 16.33 4.69
CA ARG A 231 -14.27 17.38 4.51
C ARG A 231 -13.16 17.33 5.55
N GLU A 232 -13.31 16.52 6.59
CA GLU A 232 -12.33 16.37 7.66
C GLU A 232 -11.91 14.92 7.79
N VAL A 233 -10.61 14.68 7.64
CA VAL A 233 -10.01 13.35 7.74
C VAL A 233 -8.77 13.44 8.62
N TYR A 234 -8.73 12.64 9.67
CA TYR A 234 -7.63 12.57 10.61
C TYR A 234 -7.04 11.15 10.57
N VAL A 235 -5.73 11.06 10.38
CA VAL A 235 -5.01 9.78 10.32
C VAL A 235 -3.95 9.79 11.43
N GLY A 236 -3.95 8.78 12.28
CA GLY A 236 -3.11 8.73 13.48
C GLY A 236 -3.72 9.45 14.68
N GLY A 237 -2.91 9.65 15.72
CA GLY A 237 -3.33 10.12 17.05
C GLY A 237 -3.89 9.03 17.96
N GLY A 238 -3.90 7.77 17.52
CA GLY A 238 -4.21 6.58 18.32
C GLY A 238 -2.97 5.74 18.63
N ALA A 239 -3.17 4.54 19.17
CA ALA A 239 -2.08 3.62 19.45
C ALA A 239 -1.61 2.89 18.17
N GLY A 240 -0.34 3.03 17.81
CA GLY A 240 0.26 2.31 16.68
C GLY A 240 0.09 2.99 15.32
N GLU A 241 0.51 2.29 14.26
CA GLU A 241 0.45 2.80 12.89
C GLU A 241 -1.00 2.96 12.40
N ALA A 242 -1.26 4.05 11.70
CA ALA A 242 -2.52 4.33 11.03
C ALA A 242 -2.28 4.66 9.55
N VAL A 243 -2.99 3.94 8.67
CA VAL A 243 -2.84 4.06 7.21
C VAL A 243 -4.19 4.37 6.58
N LEU A 244 -4.24 5.48 5.84
CA LEU A 244 -5.31 5.78 4.90
C LEU A 244 -4.82 5.41 3.50
N ASN A 245 -5.36 4.33 2.93
CA ASN A 245 -4.90 3.75 1.67
C ASN A 245 -5.91 4.00 0.54
N ILE A 246 -5.46 4.64 -0.53
CA ILE A 246 -6.22 4.81 -1.77
C ILE A 246 -5.72 3.74 -2.75
N LYS A 247 -6.54 2.71 -2.98
CA LYS A 247 -6.12 1.53 -3.74
C LYS A 247 -6.73 1.55 -5.13
N SER A 248 -5.91 1.70 -6.18
CA SER A 248 -6.30 1.57 -7.60
C SER A 248 -7.59 2.27 -8.01
N ALA A 249 -7.89 3.43 -7.42
CA ALA A 249 -9.05 4.24 -7.72
C ALA A 249 -8.71 5.73 -7.51
N SER A 250 -9.37 6.61 -8.25
CA SER A 250 -9.18 8.06 -8.15
C SER A 250 -10.38 8.72 -7.45
N GLY A 251 -10.20 9.93 -6.91
CA GLY A 251 -11.29 10.71 -6.29
C GLY A 251 -11.96 10.03 -5.09
N GLN A 252 -11.21 9.24 -4.33
CA GLN A 252 -11.73 8.45 -3.21
C GLN A 252 -12.05 9.29 -1.98
N ILE A 253 -11.38 10.43 -1.83
CA ILE A 253 -11.62 11.43 -0.78
C ILE A 253 -12.20 12.68 -1.45
N ASN A 254 -13.13 13.34 -0.78
CA ASN A 254 -13.67 14.64 -1.18
C ASN A 254 -12.53 15.61 -1.51
N GLU A 255 -12.61 16.28 -2.66
CA GLU A 255 -11.59 17.22 -3.12
C GLU A 255 -11.48 18.47 -2.23
N ASP A 256 -12.56 18.84 -1.53
CA ASP A 256 -12.56 19.93 -0.55
C ASP A 256 -11.96 19.52 0.81
N ALA A 257 -11.51 18.26 0.96
CA ALA A 257 -11.12 17.74 2.26
C ALA A 257 -9.78 18.29 2.76
N THR A 258 -9.72 18.47 4.08
CA THR A 258 -8.48 18.58 4.84
C THR A 258 -8.12 17.21 5.39
N VAL A 259 -6.96 16.69 5.00
CA VAL A 259 -6.37 15.48 5.57
C VAL A 259 -5.28 15.88 6.55
N THR A 260 -5.40 15.45 7.80
CA THR A 260 -4.44 15.73 8.87
C THR A 260 -3.74 14.45 9.29
N LEU A 261 -2.43 14.38 9.06
CA LEU A 261 -1.56 13.29 9.50
C LEU A 261 -1.00 13.61 10.88
N ARG A 262 -1.40 12.84 11.90
CA ARG A 262 -1.07 13.04 13.31
C ARG A 262 -0.20 11.91 13.83
N GLY A 263 0.93 11.65 13.17
CA GLY A 263 1.85 10.61 13.60
C GLY A 263 2.67 11.07 14.80
N SER A 264 3.09 10.10 15.60
CA SER A 264 3.89 10.32 16.82
C SER A 264 4.96 9.23 16.94
N GLU A 265 5.78 9.29 17.99
CA GLU A 265 6.73 8.21 18.33
C GLU A 265 6.03 6.85 18.52
N GLN A 266 4.75 6.85 18.86
CA GLN A 266 3.96 5.64 19.13
C GLN A 266 3.40 5.00 17.84
N GLY A 267 3.48 5.68 16.70
CA GLY A 267 2.95 5.19 15.44
C GLY A 267 2.91 6.23 14.32
N ALA A 268 3.20 5.80 13.10
CA ALA A 268 3.18 6.66 11.93
C ALA A 268 1.74 6.91 11.44
N ALA A 269 1.51 8.11 10.91
CA ALA A 269 0.31 8.46 10.15
C ALA A 269 0.63 8.48 8.66
N ILE A 270 0.00 7.60 7.89
CA ILE A 270 0.37 7.33 6.49
C ILE A 270 -0.81 7.60 5.56
N LEU A 271 -0.61 8.49 4.58
CA LEU A 271 -1.44 8.58 3.38
C LEU A 271 -0.78 7.76 2.28
N ARG A 272 -1.40 6.64 1.89
CA ARG A 272 -0.88 5.72 0.88
C ARG A 272 -1.65 5.84 -0.42
N LEU A 273 -0.93 5.97 -1.53
CA LEU A 273 -1.44 5.81 -2.89
C LEU A 273 -0.91 4.47 -3.42
N GLU A 274 -1.79 3.47 -3.49
CA GLU A 274 -1.44 2.11 -3.89
C GLU A 274 -1.95 1.78 -5.28
N ARG A 275 -1.02 1.57 -6.21
CA ARG A 275 -1.30 1.06 -7.55
C ARG A 275 -1.19 -0.46 -7.57
N THR A 276 -2.31 -1.12 -7.83
CA THR A 276 -2.39 -2.59 -8.00
C THR A 276 -2.65 -3.04 -9.44
N ARG A 277 -3.01 -2.11 -10.34
CA ARG A 277 -3.25 -2.37 -11.76
C ARG A 277 -2.34 -1.49 -12.62
N PRO A 278 -1.64 -2.04 -13.63
CA PRO A 278 -0.62 -1.26 -14.35
C PRO A 278 -1.21 -0.14 -15.21
N TRP A 279 -2.40 -0.32 -15.79
CA TRP A 279 -3.06 0.70 -16.61
C TRP A 279 -3.86 1.75 -15.82
N GLU A 280 -3.97 1.61 -14.49
CA GLU A 280 -4.83 2.45 -13.65
C GLU A 280 -3.99 3.08 -12.53
N GLY A 281 -3.67 4.36 -12.68
CA GLY A 281 -2.97 5.15 -11.67
C GLY A 281 -3.94 5.68 -10.63
N VAL A 282 -3.43 6.02 -9.45
CA VAL A 282 -4.22 6.65 -8.39
C VAL A 282 -4.07 8.16 -8.51
N THR A 283 -5.15 8.88 -8.82
CA THR A 283 -5.18 10.35 -8.76
C THR A 283 -6.08 10.81 -7.63
N GLN A 284 -5.52 11.58 -6.69
CA GLN A 284 -6.28 12.18 -5.59
C GLN A 284 -6.00 13.68 -5.51
N THR A 285 -7.06 14.46 -5.34
CA THR A 285 -7.00 15.90 -5.05
C THR A 285 -7.52 16.14 -3.65
N LEU A 286 -6.85 17.00 -2.89
CA LEU A 286 -7.25 17.46 -1.57
C LEU A 286 -7.23 18.98 -1.55
N ARG A 287 -8.05 19.59 -0.69
CA ARG A 287 -7.93 21.02 -0.45
C ARG A 287 -6.68 21.28 0.36
N LYS A 288 -6.50 20.54 1.44
CA LYS A 288 -5.40 20.77 2.38
C LYS A 288 -4.80 19.48 2.90
N LEU A 289 -3.48 19.42 2.95
CA LEU A 289 -2.73 18.43 3.71
C LEU A 289 -2.08 19.11 4.92
N VAL A 290 -2.38 18.61 6.11
CA VAL A 290 -1.77 19.04 7.36
C VAL A 290 -0.94 17.89 7.93
N VAL A 291 0.26 18.20 8.40
CA VAL A 291 1.13 17.26 9.11
C VAL A 291 1.36 17.79 10.52
N GLU A 292 0.88 17.07 11.52
CA GLU A 292 1.11 17.32 12.94
C GLU A 292 2.09 16.26 13.46
N GLY A 293 3.32 16.67 13.77
CA GLY A 293 4.37 15.73 14.17
C GLY A 293 4.95 15.00 12.96
N TYR A 294 4.72 13.69 12.84
CA TYR A 294 5.34 12.87 11.79
C TYR A 294 4.32 12.34 10.77
N GLY A 295 4.42 12.79 9.53
CA GLY A 295 3.54 12.37 8.44
C GLY A 295 4.29 11.57 7.37
N ILE A 296 3.63 10.58 6.78
CA ILE A 296 4.14 9.85 5.61
C ILE A 296 3.17 9.96 4.44
N ILE A 297 3.70 10.31 3.26
CA ILE A 297 3.06 9.99 1.98
C ILE A 297 3.78 8.77 1.40
N GLU A 298 3.04 7.68 1.18
CA GLU A 298 3.60 6.44 0.65
C GLU A 298 3.05 6.15 -0.75
N PHE A 299 3.94 6.11 -1.73
CA PHE A 299 3.63 5.57 -3.05
C PHE A 299 3.96 4.08 -3.05
N ARG A 300 2.94 3.26 -3.28
CA ARG A 300 3.11 1.81 -3.38
C ARG A 300 2.71 1.35 -4.78
N ASP A 301 3.60 0.60 -5.40
CA ASP A 301 3.34 -0.03 -6.69
C ASP A 301 3.53 -1.53 -6.56
N SER A 302 2.43 -2.28 -6.51
CA SER A 302 2.49 -3.73 -6.31
C SER A 302 2.77 -4.49 -7.61
N ARG A 303 2.87 -3.81 -8.77
CA ARG A 303 3.22 -4.43 -10.06
C ARG A 303 4.29 -3.61 -10.79
N ARG A 304 5.48 -4.22 -10.92
CA ARG A 304 6.72 -3.61 -11.44
C ARG A 304 6.81 -3.57 -12.97
N GLU A 305 5.73 -3.88 -13.68
CA GLU A 305 5.72 -3.92 -15.15
C GLU A 305 5.64 -2.49 -15.69
N GLY A 306 6.71 -2.06 -16.37
CA GLY A 306 6.87 -0.71 -16.89
C GLY A 306 5.85 -0.38 -17.98
N GLY A 307 5.29 0.83 -17.91
CA GLY A 307 4.29 1.34 -18.83
C GLY A 307 2.90 1.35 -18.20
N GLY A 308 2.55 2.46 -17.56
CA GLY A 308 1.31 2.59 -16.80
C GLY A 308 1.00 4.01 -16.35
N ALA A 309 -0.24 4.25 -15.95
CA ALA A 309 -0.67 5.52 -15.38
C ALA A 309 -0.02 5.77 -14.01
N SER A 310 0.32 7.03 -13.73
CA SER A 310 1.06 7.44 -12.52
C SER A 310 0.15 7.58 -11.29
N ASN A 311 0.73 7.41 -10.11
CA ASN A 311 0.13 7.89 -8.87
C ASN A 311 0.39 9.39 -8.75
N VAL A 312 -0.68 10.16 -8.57
CA VAL A 312 -0.65 11.62 -8.55
C VAL A 312 -1.45 12.13 -7.35
N LEU A 313 -0.80 12.95 -6.54
CA LEU A 313 -1.44 13.64 -5.42
C LEU A 313 -1.40 15.15 -5.68
N TYR A 314 -2.57 15.77 -5.70
CA TYR A 314 -2.75 17.21 -5.74
C TYR A 314 -3.21 17.71 -4.36
N PHE A 315 -2.67 18.82 -3.89
CA PHE A 315 -3.26 19.58 -2.79
C PHE A 315 -3.16 21.08 -3.02
N GLU A 316 -4.17 21.83 -2.53
CA GLU A 316 -4.17 23.29 -2.64
C GLU A 316 -3.36 23.99 -1.55
N GLU A 317 -3.38 23.44 -0.35
CA GLU A 317 -2.62 23.94 0.80
C GLU A 317 -1.80 22.81 1.44
N LEU A 318 -0.58 23.15 1.87
CA LEU A 318 0.30 22.27 2.65
C LEU A 318 0.74 22.99 3.92
N ASP A 319 0.42 22.41 5.08
CA ASP A 319 0.82 22.91 6.39
C ASP A 319 1.59 21.81 7.12
N ILE A 320 2.90 22.00 7.30
CA ILE A 320 3.78 21.02 7.97
C ILE A 320 4.24 21.57 9.32
N ARG A 321 3.73 20.99 10.41
CA ARG A 321 4.07 21.27 11.81
C ARG A 321 4.88 20.11 12.41
N GLY A 322 5.98 19.78 11.74
CA GLY A 322 6.84 18.64 12.05
C GLY A 322 7.59 18.21 10.79
N ASP A 323 7.62 16.91 10.50
CA ASP A 323 8.33 16.34 9.36
C ASP A 323 7.39 15.53 8.45
N LEU A 324 7.56 15.73 7.14
CA LEU A 324 6.89 14.95 6.10
C LEU A 324 7.89 14.07 5.37
N THR A 325 7.70 12.75 5.48
CA THR A 325 8.48 11.77 4.72
C THR A 325 7.69 11.26 3.52
N ILE A 326 8.32 11.24 2.35
CA ILE A 326 7.78 10.65 1.13
C ILE A 326 8.52 9.34 0.85
N ARG A 327 7.77 8.23 0.81
CA ARG A 327 8.28 6.87 0.61
C ARG A 327 7.85 6.29 -0.72
N GLY A 328 8.67 5.41 -1.27
CA GLY A 328 8.35 4.69 -2.51
C GLY A 328 8.27 5.57 -3.76
N TRP A 329 8.91 6.75 -3.72
CA TRP A 329 8.90 7.70 -4.83
C TRP A 329 9.59 7.11 -6.07
N ASP A 330 8.84 7.06 -7.17
CA ASP A 330 9.36 6.77 -8.50
C ASP A 330 9.24 8.02 -9.37
N LYS A 331 10.37 8.56 -9.82
CA LYS A 331 10.42 9.78 -10.64
C LYS A 331 9.55 9.75 -11.92
N TYR A 332 9.18 8.57 -12.41
CA TYR A 332 8.33 8.41 -13.59
C TYR A 332 6.85 8.17 -13.23
N ASN A 333 6.60 7.54 -12.08
CA ASN A 333 5.28 7.01 -11.73
C ASN A 333 4.66 7.63 -10.48
N SER A 334 5.37 8.50 -9.76
CA SER A 334 4.91 9.21 -8.57
C SER A 334 5.01 10.71 -8.80
N ARG A 335 3.92 11.46 -8.53
CA ARG A 335 3.90 12.91 -8.67
C ARG A 335 3.14 13.55 -7.52
N ILE A 336 3.68 14.65 -7.01
CA ILE A 336 3.01 15.53 -6.04
C ILE A 336 2.97 16.93 -6.63
N PHE A 337 1.80 17.55 -6.56
CA PHE A 337 1.53 18.89 -7.06
C PHE A 337 0.89 19.77 -5.99
N ILE A 338 1.46 20.95 -5.80
CA ILE A 338 1.01 21.94 -4.81
C ILE A 338 0.43 23.13 -5.57
N LYS A 339 -0.86 23.44 -5.39
CA LYS A 339 -1.47 24.62 -6.01
C LYS A 339 -0.95 25.86 -5.30
N SER A 340 -0.30 26.77 -6.02
CA SER A 340 0.13 28.04 -5.42
C SER A 340 0.53 29.02 -6.52
N HIS A 341 0.23 30.30 -6.31
CA HIS A 341 0.75 31.38 -7.15
C HIS A 341 2.20 31.76 -6.83
N VAL A 342 2.73 31.28 -5.70
CA VAL A 342 4.09 31.53 -5.22
C VAL A 342 4.84 30.20 -5.13
N GLN A 343 6.11 30.19 -5.52
CA GLN A 343 6.96 29.00 -5.39
C GLN A 343 7.06 28.57 -3.92
N PRO A 344 6.96 27.25 -3.62
CA PRO A 344 7.31 26.71 -2.31
C PRO A 344 8.69 27.20 -1.86
N ASP A 345 8.78 27.80 -0.68
CA ASP A 345 10.04 28.34 -0.16
C ASP A 345 10.98 27.24 0.35
N GLU A 346 12.25 27.59 0.55
CA GLU A 346 13.26 26.64 1.04
C GLU A 346 12.93 26.10 2.43
N VAL A 347 12.23 26.88 3.26
CA VAL A 347 11.83 26.47 4.61
C VAL A 347 10.82 25.33 4.54
N LEU A 348 9.78 25.46 3.71
CA LEU A 348 8.79 24.42 3.49
C LEU A 348 9.43 23.17 2.88
N LEU A 349 10.26 23.33 1.86
CA LEU A 349 10.93 22.21 1.20
C LEU A 349 11.89 21.48 2.14
N SER A 350 12.56 22.18 3.06
CA SER A 350 13.47 21.56 4.04
C SER A 350 12.78 20.62 5.03
N ARG A 351 11.46 20.74 5.21
CA ARG A 351 10.64 19.85 6.07
C ARG A 351 10.14 18.60 5.33
N ILE A 352 10.44 18.48 4.04
CA ILE A 352 10.02 17.37 3.21
C ILE A 352 11.24 16.51 2.90
N HIS A 353 11.22 15.26 3.38
CA HIS A 353 12.25 14.28 3.09
C HIS A 353 11.73 13.25 2.09
N ILE A 354 12.46 12.99 1.00
CA ILE A 354 12.15 11.91 0.06
C ILE A 354 13.19 10.80 0.21
N GLU A 355 12.75 9.60 0.59
CA GLU A 355 13.66 8.48 0.82
C GLU A 355 14.44 8.09 -0.44
N GLY A 356 15.77 8.12 -0.37
CA GLY A 356 16.67 7.77 -1.47
C GLY A 356 16.89 8.89 -2.51
N TYR A 357 16.45 10.11 -2.21
CA TYR A 357 16.65 11.27 -3.07
C TYR A 357 17.23 12.46 -2.29
N GLU A 358 17.94 13.32 -3.02
CA GLU A 358 18.51 14.59 -2.56
C GLU A 358 18.08 15.73 -3.50
N ASP A 359 18.45 16.97 -3.19
CA ASP A 359 18.13 18.16 -3.98
C ASP A 359 16.63 18.28 -4.32
N LEU A 360 15.76 18.26 -3.30
CA LEU A 360 14.33 18.50 -3.51
C LEU A 360 14.10 19.93 -4.04
N GLN A 361 13.36 20.02 -5.14
CA GLN A 361 13.04 21.27 -5.81
C GLN A 361 11.57 21.29 -6.23
N ALA A 362 11.00 22.49 -6.29
CA ALA A 362 9.68 22.74 -6.84
C ALA A 362 9.81 23.35 -8.24
N THR A 363 9.20 22.70 -9.25
CA THR A 363 9.18 23.17 -10.64
C THR A 363 7.77 23.58 -11.05
N TRP A 364 7.64 24.72 -11.72
CA TRP A 364 6.34 25.21 -12.19
C TRP A 364 5.75 24.28 -13.24
N ASP A 365 4.52 23.84 -13.00
CA ASP A 365 3.66 23.13 -13.94
C ASP A 365 2.64 24.12 -14.53
N LYS A 366 2.38 23.99 -15.84
CA LYS A 366 1.58 24.96 -16.61
C LYS A 366 0.13 25.10 -16.13
N ASN A 367 -0.35 24.22 -15.25
CA ASN A 367 -1.73 24.19 -14.77
C ASN A 367 -1.96 24.94 -13.44
N GLY A 368 -1.03 25.81 -13.02
CA GLY A 368 -1.17 26.54 -11.76
C GLY A 368 -0.65 25.78 -10.54
N TYR A 369 0.15 24.74 -10.76
CA TYR A 369 0.71 23.88 -9.73
C TYR A 369 2.23 23.93 -9.74
N TRP A 370 2.83 23.74 -8.57
CA TRP A 370 4.25 23.43 -8.43
C TRP A 370 4.40 21.92 -8.23
N GLY A 371 5.10 21.27 -9.16
CA GLY A 371 5.45 19.86 -9.05
C GLY A 371 6.73 19.67 -8.23
N LEU A 372 6.72 18.70 -7.32
CA LEU A 372 7.94 18.31 -6.60
C LEU A 372 8.82 17.43 -7.48
N THR A 373 10.12 17.72 -7.47
CA THR A 373 11.16 16.98 -8.21
C THR A 373 12.38 16.79 -7.32
N ALA A 374 13.04 15.64 -7.41
CA ALA A 374 14.25 15.38 -6.63
C ALA A 374 15.24 14.54 -7.44
N LYS A 375 16.54 14.64 -7.11
CA LYS A 375 17.59 13.86 -7.75
C LYS A 375 17.84 12.58 -6.97
N PRO A 376 18.05 11.42 -7.63
CA PRO A 376 18.39 10.19 -6.92
C PRO A 376 19.72 10.38 -6.18
N THR A 377 19.78 9.97 -4.92
CA THR A 377 21.05 9.91 -4.20
C THR A 377 21.95 8.86 -4.88
N PRO A 378 23.21 9.18 -5.22
CA PRO A 378 24.10 8.23 -5.89
C PRO A 378 24.27 6.95 -5.05
N GLU A 379 23.89 5.79 -5.59
CA GLU A 379 24.14 4.53 -4.89
C GLU A 379 25.65 4.31 -4.66
N PRO A 380 26.10 3.76 -3.51
CA PRO A 380 27.51 3.46 -3.26
C PRO A 380 28.17 2.60 -4.34
N ALA A 381 27.40 1.73 -5.01
CA ALA A 381 27.87 0.92 -6.13
C ALA A 381 28.22 1.74 -7.39
N THR A 382 27.54 2.88 -7.61
CA THR A 382 27.83 3.82 -8.69
C THR A 382 29.16 4.54 -8.42
N CYS A 383 29.41 4.93 -7.18
CA CYS A 383 30.72 5.42 -6.74
C CYS A 383 31.81 4.35 -6.89
N GLY A 384 31.52 3.10 -6.52
CA GLY A 384 32.44 1.95 -6.67
C GLY A 384 32.79 1.61 -8.13
N ARG A 385 31.84 1.75 -9.05
CA ARG A 385 32.07 1.61 -10.50
C ARG A 385 32.98 2.70 -11.05
N ILE A 386 32.78 3.96 -10.65
CA ILE A 386 33.62 5.07 -11.13
C ILE A 386 35.08 4.88 -10.66
N VAL A 387 35.27 4.47 -9.40
CA VAL A 387 36.61 4.21 -8.84
C VAL A 387 37.28 2.99 -9.49
N SER A 388 36.55 1.88 -9.66
CA SER A 388 37.13 0.67 -10.29
C SER A 388 37.46 0.87 -11.78
N THR A 389 36.65 1.63 -12.52
CA THR A 389 36.93 1.96 -13.92
C THR A 389 38.15 2.88 -14.05
N GLY A 390 38.30 3.86 -13.14
CA GLY A 390 39.50 4.71 -13.05
C GLY A 390 40.78 3.92 -12.74
N ALA A 391 40.72 2.98 -11.80
CA ALA A 391 41.87 2.14 -11.43
C ALA A 391 42.32 1.21 -12.57
N LEU A 392 41.37 0.62 -13.32
CA LEU A 392 41.65 -0.20 -14.49
C LEU A 392 42.30 0.60 -15.62
N GLY A 393 41.83 1.82 -15.88
CA GLY A 393 42.42 2.73 -16.87
C GLY A 393 43.88 3.08 -16.54
N LEU A 394 44.17 3.39 -15.28
CA LEU A 394 45.52 3.69 -14.79
C LEU A 394 46.46 2.47 -14.88
N ALA A 395 45.97 1.27 -14.56
CA ALA A 395 46.74 0.03 -14.66
C ALA A 395 47.11 -0.31 -16.11
N LEU A 396 46.15 -0.19 -17.04
CA LEU A 396 46.39 -0.41 -18.48
C LEU A 396 47.37 0.61 -19.05
N TRP A 397 47.25 1.88 -18.66
CA TRP A 397 48.19 2.93 -19.08
C TRP A 397 49.62 2.67 -18.59
N ARG A 398 49.80 2.27 -17.32
CA ARG A 398 51.12 1.88 -16.79
C ARG A 398 51.72 0.71 -17.55
N ARG A 399 50.92 -0.31 -17.86
CA ARG A 399 51.36 -1.51 -18.60
C ARG A 399 51.78 -1.17 -20.03
N TRP A 400 51.03 -0.30 -20.70
CA TRP A 400 51.36 0.18 -22.04
C TRP A 400 52.64 1.02 -22.07
N ARG A 401 52.81 1.92 -21.08
CA ARG A 401 54.03 2.73 -20.94
C ARG A 401 55.26 1.85 -20.70
N HIS A 402 55.13 0.79 -19.91
CA HIS A 402 56.21 -0.18 -19.67
C HIS A 402 56.58 -0.95 -20.94
N ARG A 403 55.60 -1.44 -21.71
CA ARG A 403 55.84 -2.13 -23.00
C ARG A 403 56.56 -1.23 -24.00
N ARG A 404 56.18 0.04 -24.11
CA ARG A 404 56.86 1.01 -24.99
C ARG A 404 58.32 1.25 -24.58
N ARG A 405 58.63 1.28 -23.28
CA ARG A 405 60.01 1.37 -22.79
C ARG A 405 60.84 0.14 -23.15
N VAL A 406 60.28 -1.06 -22.97
CA VAL A 406 60.97 -2.32 -23.31
C VAL A 406 61.22 -2.44 -24.82
N LEU A 407 60.25 -2.05 -25.66
CA LEU A 407 60.42 -2.06 -27.12
C LEU A 407 61.48 -1.07 -27.61
N ARG A 408 61.60 0.11 -26.98
CA ARG A 408 62.69 1.06 -27.26
C ARG A 408 64.06 0.51 -26.89
N LEU A 409 64.15 -0.26 -25.80
CA LEU A 409 65.40 -0.90 -25.37
C LEU A 409 65.79 -2.07 -26.29
N ARG A 410 64.83 -2.84 -26.80
CA ARG A 410 65.09 -3.91 -27.79
C ARG A 410 65.59 -3.35 -29.13
N ARG A 411 64.94 -2.31 -29.67
CA ARG A 411 65.41 -1.65 -30.90
C ARG A 411 66.82 -1.06 -30.77
N ARG A 412 67.18 -0.51 -29.60
CA ARG A 412 68.55 -0.04 -29.33
C ARG A 412 69.58 -1.17 -29.29
N ARG A 413 69.20 -2.34 -28.78
CA ARG A 413 70.07 -3.54 -28.79
C ARG A 413 70.22 -4.13 -30.18
N GLU A 414 69.15 -4.16 -30.99
CA GLU A 414 69.19 -4.62 -32.38
C GLU A 414 70.03 -3.67 -33.26
N GLN A 415 69.94 -2.35 -33.05
CA GLN A 415 70.82 -1.37 -33.72
C GLN A 415 72.29 -1.47 -33.27
N ALA A 416 72.55 -1.78 -32.01
CA ALA A 416 73.91 -2.02 -31.53
C ALA A 416 74.51 -3.33 -32.06
N ALA A 417 73.68 -4.36 -32.30
CA ALA A 417 74.11 -5.62 -32.91
C ALA A 417 74.34 -5.50 -34.43
N ALA A 418 73.57 -4.65 -35.12
CA ALA A 418 73.73 -4.41 -36.56
C ALA A 418 74.90 -3.47 -36.93
N GLY A 419 75.48 -2.76 -35.95
CA GLY A 419 76.66 -1.91 -36.16
C GLY A 419 78.01 -2.61 -35.93
N LEU A 420 78.00 -3.93 -35.70
CA LEU A 420 79.19 -4.76 -35.45
C LEU A 420 79.39 -5.86 -36.52
N ALA A 421 78.74 -5.74 -37.69
CA ALA A 421 78.91 -6.63 -38.84
C ALA A 421 79.70 -5.94 -39.95
#